data_AF-V5H195-F1
#
_entry.id   AF-V5H195-F1
#
_cell.length_a   1.000
_cell.length_b   1.000
_cell.length_c   1.000
_cell.angle_alpha   90.00
_cell.angle_beta   90.00
_cell.angle_gamma   90.00
#
_symmetry.space_group_name_H-M   'P 1'
#
loop_
_entity.id
_entity.type
_entity.pdbx_description
1 polymer ?
#
loop_
_entity_poly.entity_id
_entity_poly.type
_entity_poly.pdbx_seq_one_letter_code
_entity_poly.pdbx_strand_id
1 'polypeptide(L)'
;AHSLTNLNKAATADFNCRVIECRLSAQVIAKKQGLHWMNIKRLGELQQALGLDLTDMIALVKETLHEQPYTKEEVVQELETTTDHLEATSLTQNTRHIRSFKLRQRALHVFQEALRVRKFHETCLNSTGEGSLETLGKLMLESHESLRDLYECSHPQLR
;
A
#
# COMPACT_ATOMS: atom_id res chain seq x y z
N ALA A 1 15.72 -18.81 5.49
CA ALA A 1 14.99 -20.07 5.23
C ALA A 1 14.04 -19.85 4.05
N HIS A 2 13.97 -20.79 3.10
CA HIS A 2 13.07 -20.70 1.94
C HIS A 2 11.79 -21.50 2.26
N SER A 3 10.61 -20.92 2.03
CA SER A 3 9.32 -21.55 2.32
C SER A 3 8.92 -22.73 1.43
N LEU A 4 9.70 -23.08 0.40
CA LEU A 4 9.38 -24.11 -0.61
C LEU A 4 8.05 -23.91 -1.36
N THR A 5 7.40 -22.75 -1.19
CA THR A 5 6.15 -22.38 -1.85
C THR A 5 6.42 -21.47 -3.04
N ASN A 6 6.07 -21.93 -4.26
CA ASN A 6 6.19 -21.16 -5.48
C ASN A 6 4.93 -20.31 -5.70
N LEU A 7 5.04 -18.99 -5.47
CA LEU A 7 4.01 -18.02 -5.86
C LEU A 7 4.32 -17.49 -7.27
N ASN A 8 3.63 -18.05 -8.27
CA ASN A 8 3.74 -17.57 -9.64
C ASN A 8 2.94 -16.26 -9.81
N LYS A 9 3.63 -15.13 -9.64
CA LYS A 9 3.07 -13.77 -9.65
C LYS A 9 2.31 -13.41 -10.94
N ALA A 10 2.56 -14.10 -12.04
CA ALA A 10 1.88 -13.89 -13.33
C ALA A 10 0.57 -14.70 -13.46
N ALA A 11 0.37 -15.72 -12.63
CA ALA A 11 -0.74 -16.67 -12.74
C ALA A 11 -1.90 -16.40 -11.76
N THR A 12 -1.70 -15.60 -10.71
CA THR A 12 -2.72 -15.32 -9.69
C THR A 12 -3.22 -13.87 -9.75
N ALA A 13 -4.55 -13.71 -9.81
CA ALA A 13 -5.22 -12.40 -9.84
C ALA A 13 -4.90 -11.52 -8.61
N ASP A 14 -4.43 -12.14 -7.52
CA ASP A 14 -4.12 -11.50 -6.25
C ASP A 14 -3.03 -10.42 -6.37
N PHE A 15 -1.96 -10.65 -7.15
CA PHE A 15 -0.88 -9.66 -7.29
C PHE A 15 -1.37 -8.38 -8.00
N ASN A 16 -2.14 -8.55 -9.08
CA ASN A 16 -2.70 -7.43 -9.84
C ASN A 16 -3.74 -6.67 -9.02
N CYS A 17 -4.50 -7.35 -8.16
CA CYS A 17 -5.43 -6.72 -7.21
C CYS A 17 -4.72 -5.71 -6.29
N ARG A 18 -3.57 -6.09 -5.69
CA ARG A 18 -2.83 -5.20 -4.77
C ARG A 18 -2.30 -3.94 -5.45
N VAL A 19 -1.80 -4.06 -6.68
CA VAL A 19 -1.31 -2.90 -7.45
C VAL A 19 -2.44 -1.90 -7.69
N ILE A 20 -3.64 -2.40 -8.01
CA ILE A 20 -4.83 -1.57 -8.21
C ILE A 20 -5.29 -0.93 -6.89
N GLU A 21 -5.36 -1.69 -5.80
CA GLU A 21 -5.72 -1.15 -4.49
C GLU A 21 -4.79 0.00 -4.08
N CYS A 22 -3.47 -0.13 -4.28
CA CYS A 22 -2.51 0.95 -4.02
C CYS A 22 -2.76 2.17 -4.90
N ARG A 23 -3.03 1.97 -6.20
CA ARG A 23 -3.33 3.06 -7.13
C ARG A 23 -4.61 3.80 -6.74
N LEU A 24 -5.70 3.06 -6.49
CA LEU A 24 -6.98 3.64 -6.09
C LEU A 24 -6.86 4.39 -4.75
N SER A 25 -6.08 3.85 -3.81
CA SER A 25 -5.79 4.54 -2.54
C SER A 25 -5.14 5.90 -2.79
N ALA A 26 -4.13 5.93 -3.67
CA ALA A 26 -3.42 7.15 -4.00
C ALA A 26 -4.36 8.19 -4.65
N GLN A 27 -5.24 7.73 -5.55
CA GLN A 27 -6.19 8.58 -6.27
C GLN A 27 -7.29 9.14 -5.38
N VAL A 28 -7.87 8.33 -4.50
CA VAL A 28 -8.91 8.78 -3.56
C VAL A 28 -8.34 9.82 -2.60
N ILE A 29 -7.14 9.57 -2.05
CA ILE A 29 -6.47 10.57 -1.19
C ILE A 29 -6.16 11.83 -2.00
N ALA A 30 -5.60 11.70 -3.21
CA ALA A 30 -5.31 12.86 -4.08
C ALA A 30 -6.57 13.72 -4.31
N LYS A 31 -7.70 13.09 -4.66
CA LYS A 31 -8.98 13.77 -4.87
C LYS A 31 -9.44 14.52 -3.62
N LYS A 32 -9.42 13.87 -2.45
CA LYS A 32 -9.83 14.49 -1.18
C LYS A 32 -8.90 15.62 -0.73
N GLN A 33 -7.63 15.59 -1.15
CA GLN A 33 -6.66 16.66 -0.94
C GLN A 33 -6.68 17.75 -2.03
N GLY A 34 -7.66 17.72 -2.95
CA GLY A 34 -7.82 18.72 -4.00
C GLY A 34 -6.81 18.61 -5.16
N LEU A 35 -6.06 17.51 -5.25
CA LEU A 35 -5.15 17.24 -6.36
C LEU A 35 -5.87 16.61 -7.55
N HIS A 36 -5.30 16.78 -8.75
CA HIS A 36 -5.79 16.10 -9.95
C HIS A 36 -5.43 14.60 -9.91
N TRP A 37 -6.32 13.81 -9.33
CA TRP A 37 -6.10 12.39 -9.02
C TRP A 37 -5.69 11.53 -10.21
N MET A 38 -6.12 11.86 -11.44
CA MET A 38 -5.79 11.06 -12.63
C MET A 38 -4.28 11.05 -12.95
N ASN A 39 -3.55 12.07 -12.47
CA ASN A 39 -2.09 12.16 -12.65
C ASN A 39 -1.33 11.37 -11.58
N ILE A 40 -1.99 10.94 -10.51
CA ILE A 40 -1.38 10.22 -9.40
C ILE A 40 -1.66 8.73 -9.58
N LYS A 41 -0.59 7.97 -9.85
CA LYS A 41 -0.68 6.51 -10.11
C LYS A 41 -0.02 5.69 -9.00
N ARG A 42 0.85 6.30 -8.19
CA ARG A 42 1.62 5.64 -7.14
C ARG A 42 1.53 6.41 -5.83
N LEU A 43 1.57 5.69 -4.70
CA LEU A 43 1.59 6.30 -3.36
C LEU A 43 2.83 7.17 -3.12
N GLY A 44 3.97 6.85 -3.74
CA GLY A 44 5.17 7.70 -3.69
C GLY A 44 4.99 9.02 -4.46
N GLU A 45 4.26 9.04 -5.58
CA GLU A 45 3.93 10.27 -6.31
C GLU A 45 2.98 11.15 -5.49
N LEU A 46 2.00 10.54 -4.82
CA LEU A 46 1.12 11.23 -3.88
C LEU A 46 1.91 11.91 -2.77
N GLN A 47 2.83 11.18 -2.13
CA GLN A 47 3.68 11.74 -1.07
C GLN A 47 4.47 12.95 -1.59
N GLN A 48 5.10 12.83 -2.76
CA GLN A 48 5.88 13.92 -3.34
C GLN A 48 5.00 15.14 -3.67
N ALA A 49 3.81 14.92 -4.22
CA ALA A 49 2.88 15.98 -4.57
C ALA A 49 2.35 16.74 -3.34
N LEU A 50 2.18 16.06 -2.21
CA LEU A 50 1.75 16.67 -0.95
C LEU A 50 2.91 17.25 -0.13
N GLY A 51 4.15 16.86 -0.40
CA GLY A 51 5.33 17.31 0.35
C GLY A 51 5.37 16.82 1.80
N LEU A 52 4.62 15.78 2.13
CA LEU A 52 4.51 15.25 3.49
C LEU A 52 5.54 14.18 3.80
N ASP A 53 5.91 14.06 5.08
CA ASP A 53 6.74 12.97 5.54
C ASP A 53 5.95 11.65 5.63
N LEU A 54 6.65 10.53 5.84
CA LEU A 54 6.01 9.21 5.89
C LEU A 54 5.06 9.04 7.09
N THR A 55 5.31 9.73 8.20
CA THR A 55 4.48 9.67 9.41
C THR A 55 3.17 10.42 9.19
N ASP A 56 3.25 11.60 8.60
CA ASP A 56 2.11 12.43 8.23
C ASP A 56 1.26 11.74 7.16
N MET A 57 1.90 11.09 6.17
CA MET A 57 1.17 10.26 5.19
C MET A 57 0.40 9.11 5.86
N ILE A 58 0.97 8.46 6.89
CA ILE A 58 0.28 7.41 7.64
C ILE A 58 -0.94 7.98 8.38
N ALA A 59 -0.79 9.14 9.03
CA ALA A 59 -1.90 9.81 9.71
C ALA A 59 -3.02 10.18 8.72
N LEU A 60 -2.63 10.78 7.60
CA LEU A 60 -3.53 11.18 6.51
C LEU A 60 -4.34 9.99 5.98
N VAL A 61 -3.69 8.84 5.76
CA VAL A 61 -4.37 7.62 5.31
C VAL A 61 -5.44 7.17 6.33
N LYS A 62 -5.15 7.24 7.63
CA LYS A 62 -6.10 6.82 8.67
C LYS A 62 -7.31 7.75 8.78
N GLU A 63 -7.11 9.04 8.52
CA GLU A 63 -8.16 10.06 8.53
C GLU A 63 -9.01 10.00 7.25
N THR A 64 -8.36 9.77 6.11
CA THR A 64 -8.97 9.92 4.79
C THR A 64 -9.72 8.66 4.33
N LEU A 65 -9.18 7.47 4.64
CA LEU A 65 -9.70 6.19 4.17
C LEU A 65 -10.30 5.41 5.34
N HIS A 66 -11.52 4.90 5.17
CA HIS A 66 -12.15 4.05 6.19
C HIS A 66 -11.62 2.62 6.18
N GLU A 67 -11.87 1.88 7.26
CA GLU A 67 -11.28 0.55 7.47
C GLU A 67 -11.91 -0.53 6.60
N GLN A 68 -13.20 -0.41 6.28
CA GLN A 68 -13.89 -1.44 5.51
C GLN A 68 -13.45 -1.45 4.05
N PRO A 69 -13.48 -2.62 3.37
CA PRO A 69 -13.19 -2.68 1.94
C PRO A 69 -14.15 -1.79 1.15
N TYR A 70 -13.60 -0.99 0.25
CA TYR A 70 -14.37 -0.11 -0.62
C TYR A 70 -15.05 -0.91 -1.73
N THR A 71 -16.29 -0.55 -2.07
CA THR A 71 -16.94 -1.07 -3.27
C THR A 71 -16.50 -0.29 -4.51
N LYS A 72 -16.69 -0.86 -5.70
CA LYS A 72 -16.38 -0.15 -6.95
C LYS A 72 -17.24 1.11 -7.10
N GLU A 73 -18.50 1.02 -6.73
CA GLU A 73 -19.48 2.10 -6.77
C GLU A 73 -19.07 3.24 -5.83
N GLU A 74 -18.61 2.89 -4.63
CA GLU A 74 -18.09 3.85 -3.65
C GLU A 74 -16.81 4.55 -4.15
N VAL A 75 -15.88 3.82 -4.77
CA VAL A 75 -14.69 4.45 -5.38
C VAL A 75 -15.07 5.42 -6.50
N VAL A 76 -16.07 5.06 -7.32
CA VAL A 76 -16.58 5.94 -8.38
C VAL A 76 -17.20 7.21 -7.78
N GLN A 77 -17.94 7.09 -6.67
CA GLN A 77 -18.50 8.23 -5.94
C GLN A 77 -17.40 9.11 -5.35
N GLU A 78 -16.42 8.53 -4.66
CA GLU A 78 -15.31 9.25 -4.03
C GLU A 78 -14.44 10.00 -5.04
N LEU A 79 -14.28 9.46 -6.25
CA LEU A 79 -13.51 10.10 -7.33
C LEU A 79 -14.36 11.05 -8.20
N GLU A 80 -15.67 11.13 -7.95
CA GLU A 80 -16.64 11.89 -8.75
C GLU A 80 -16.51 11.60 -10.26
N THR A 81 -16.48 10.31 -10.60
CA THR A 81 -16.24 9.82 -11.97
C THR A 81 -17.36 8.87 -12.40
N THR A 82 -17.24 8.25 -13.58
CA THR A 82 -18.07 7.12 -14.00
C THR A 82 -17.30 5.79 -13.92
N THR A 83 -18.03 4.68 -13.87
CA THR A 83 -17.45 3.33 -13.89
C THR A 83 -16.57 3.11 -15.12
N ASP A 84 -17.05 3.50 -16.31
CA ASP A 84 -16.30 3.34 -17.56
C ASP A 84 -14.99 4.16 -17.55
N HIS A 85 -15.06 5.38 -17.02
CA HIS A 85 -13.89 6.23 -16.92
C HIS A 85 -12.88 5.69 -15.90
N LEU A 86 -13.34 5.16 -14.76
CA LEU A 86 -12.48 4.47 -13.79
C LEU A 86 -11.82 3.23 -14.39
N GLU A 87 -12.55 2.45 -15.17
CA GLU A 87 -12.03 1.27 -15.86
C GLU A 87 -10.97 1.60 -16.91
N ALA A 88 -11.14 2.70 -17.64
CA ALA A 88 -10.21 3.13 -18.67
C ALA A 88 -8.92 3.73 -18.09
N THR A 89 -9.03 4.43 -16.96
CA THR A 89 -7.92 5.21 -16.39
C THR A 89 -7.13 4.46 -15.33
N SER A 90 -7.80 3.67 -14.48
CA SER A 90 -7.22 3.14 -13.26
C SER A 90 -7.14 1.61 -13.22
N LEU A 91 -8.04 0.88 -13.88
CA LEU A 91 -8.07 -0.59 -13.83
C LEU A 91 -7.38 -1.23 -15.04
N THR A 92 -6.87 -2.46 -14.87
CA THR A 92 -6.39 -3.31 -15.97
C THR A 92 -7.47 -4.31 -16.40
N GLN A 93 -7.37 -4.88 -17.59
CA GLN A 93 -8.33 -5.88 -18.09
C GLN A 93 -8.54 -7.04 -17.08
N ASN A 94 -7.46 -7.48 -16.42
CA ASN A 94 -7.47 -8.57 -15.46
C ASN A 94 -8.00 -8.17 -14.06
N THR A 95 -8.39 -6.92 -13.84
CA THR A 95 -8.88 -6.43 -12.53
C THR A 95 -10.27 -5.81 -12.60
N ARG A 96 -10.90 -5.73 -13.78
CA ARG A 96 -12.24 -5.13 -13.96
C ARG A 96 -13.36 -5.87 -13.22
N HIS A 97 -13.17 -7.18 -13.00
CA HIS A 97 -14.12 -8.04 -12.31
C HIS A 97 -14.07 -7.90 -10.77
N ILE A 98 -13.05 -7.20 -10.24
CA ILE A 98 -12.90 -7.00 -8.80
C ILE A 98 -13.91 -5.96 -8.33
N ARG A 99 -14.67 -6.30 -7.28
CA ARG A 99 -15.75 -5.47 -6.73
C ARG A 99 -15.44 -4.86 -5.36
N SER A 100 -14.35 -5.29 -4.72
CA SER A 100 -13.99 -4.90 -3.37
C SER A 100 -12.50 -4.59 -3.29
N PHE A 101 -12.15 -3.47 -2.64
CA PHE A 101 -10.80 -2.93 -2.59
C PHE A 101 -10.40 -2.53 -1.16
N LYS A 102 -9.34 -3.12 -0.60
CA LYS A 102 -8.83 -2.82 0.74
C LYS A 102 -7.87 -1.61 0.74
N LEU A 103 -8.38 -0.43 0.38
CA LEU A 103 -7.57 0.76 0.13
C LEU A 103 -6.70 1.16 1.34
N ARG A 104 -7.34 1.37 2.50
CA ARG A 104 -6.66 1.82 3.71
C ARG A 104 -5.53 0.87 4.12
N GLN A 105 -5.79 -0.43 4.13
CA GLN A 105 -4.81 -1.44 4.53
C GLN A 105 -3.58 -1.42 3.62
N ARG A 106 -3.79 -1.33 2.29
CA ARG A 106 -2.67 -1.33 1.34
C ARG A 106 -1.85 -0.05 1.43
N ALA A 107 -2.50 1.11 1.54
CA ALA A 107 -1.80 2.38 1.70
C ALA A 107 -0.99 2.43 3.00
N LEU A 108 -1.58 1.99 4.12
CA LEU A 108 -0.88 1.90 5.41
C LEU A 108 0.34 1.00 5.33
N HIS A 109 0.18 -0.20 4.77
CA HIS A 109 1.30 -1.12 4.60
C HIS A 109 2.46 -0.48 3.83
N VAL A 110 2.17 0.15 2.69
CA VAL A 110 3.21 0.75 1.83
C VAL A 110 3.97 1.88 2.55
N PHE A 111 3.27 2.82 3.20
CA PHE A 111 3.96 3.91 3.90
C PHE A 111 4.69 3.43 5.16
N GLN A 112 4.13 2.47 5.89
CA GLN A 112 4.81 1.87 7.05
C GLN A 112 6.06 1.09 6.64
N GLU A 113 6.02 0.36 5.53
CA GLU A 113 7.19 -0.37 5.00
C GLU A 113 8.27 0.61 4.55
N ALA A 114 7.90 1.68 3.83
CA ALA A 114 8.84 2.74 3.46
C ALA A 114 9.50 3.37 4.70
N LEU A 115 8.73 3.57 5.78
CA LEU A 115 9.24 4.09 7.05
C LEU A 115 10.20 3.11 7.72
N ARG A 116 9.89 1.81 7.71
CA ARG A 116 10.79 0.76 8.23
C ARG A 116 12.10 0.71 7.45
N VAL A 117 12.06 0.76 6.12
CA VAL A 117 13.26 0.78 5.27
C VAL A 117 14.13 2.00 5.56
N ARG A 118 13.52 3.19 5.70
CA ARG A 118 14.26 4.41 6.06
C ARG A 118 14.94 4.28 7.42
N LYS A 119 14.21 3.81 8.44
CA LYS A 119 14.75 3.57 9.79
C LYS A 119 15.89 2.55 9.77
N PHE A 120 15.72 1.45 9.04
CA PHE A 120 16.74 0.42 8.89
C PHE A 120 18.03 1.01 8.31
N HIS A 121 17.92 1.77 7.22
CA HIS A 121 19.06 2.44 6.60
C HIS A 121 19.75 3.43 7.54
N GLU A 122 18.98 4.26 8.26
CA GLU A 122 19.52 5.20 9.25
C GLU A 122 20.24 4.46 10.39
N THR A 123 19.69 3.36 10.89
CA THR A 123 20.34 2.52 11.90
C THR A 123 21.65 1.90 11.39
N CYS A 124 21.71 1.47 10.13
CA CYS A 124 22.94 0.95 9.54
C CYS A 124 24.03 2.00 9.40
N LEU A 125 23.67 3.25 9.03
CA LEU A 125 24.64 4.33 8.85
C LEU A 125 25.17 4.88 10.18
N ASN A 126 24.30 4.96 11.19
CA ASN A 126 24.60 5.65 12.44
C ASN A 126 25.19 4.75 13.53
N SER A 127 25.47 3.47 13.25
CA SER A 127 25.81 2.55 14.32
C SER A 127 26.92 1.56 14.03
N THR A 128 27.78 1.36 15.04
CA THR A 128 28.95 0.47 15.02
C THR A 128 28.94 -0.57 16.16
N GLY A 129 27.77 -0.92 16.74
CA GLY A 129 27.69 -1.78 17.94
C GLY A 129 26.48 -2.73 18.03
N GLU A 130 26.44 -3.57 19.06
CA GLU A 130 25.46 -4.67 19.23
C GLU A 130 23.99 -4.21 19.34
N GLY A 131 23.71 -3.02 19.91
CA GLY A 131 22.32 -2.49 20.01
C GLY A 131 21.65 -2.22 18.66
N SER A 132 22.44 -2.15 17.59
CA SER A 132 21.95 -2.00 16.22
C SER A 132 21.35 -3.28 15.69
N LEU A 133 21.93 -4.44 16.02
CA LEU A 133 21.42 -5.75 15.58
C LEU A 133 20.03 -6.03 16.16
N GLU A 134 19.80 -5.69 17.42
CA GLU A 134 18.50 -5.82 18.07
C GLU A 134 17.44 -4.92 17.42
N THR A 135 17.80 -3.66 17.15
CA THR A 135 16.90 -2.70 16.47
C THR A 135 16.54 -3.15 15.06
N LEU A 136 17.52 -3.63 14.28
CA LEU A 136 17.29 -4.15 12.93
C LEU A 136 16.40 -5.41 12.98
N GLY A 137 16.65 -6.32 13.93
CA GLY A 137 15.82 -7.51 14.14
C GLY A 137 14.35 -7.18 14.44
N LYS A 138 14.10 -6.17 15.27
CA LYS A 138 12.74 -5.69 15.56
C LYS A 138 12.05 -5.12 14.32
N LEU A 139 12.75 -4.30 13.53
CA LEU A 139 12.20 -3.74 12.28
C LEU A 139 11.81 -4.83 11.28
N MET A 140 12.61 -5.91 11.20
CA MET A 140 12.30 -7.07 10.34
C MET A 140 11.07 -7.83 10.83
N LEU A 141 10.90 -8.02 12.14
CA LEU A 141 9.73 -8.67 12.71
C LEU A 141 8.45 -7.87 12.43
N GLU A 142 8.48 -6.55 12.64
CA GLU A 142 7.36 -5.65 12.35
C GLU A 142 6.98 -5.62 10.86
N SER A 143 7.96 -5.76 9.96
CA SER A 143 7.70 -5.90 8.51
C SER A 143 6.95 -7.21 8.22
N HIS A 144 7.38 -8.32 8.82
CA HIS A 144 6.73 -9.62 8.64
C HIS A 144 5.29 -9.66 9.16
N GLU A 145 5.04 -9.08 10.33
CA GLU A 145 3.70 -8.93 10.89
C GLU A 145 2.81 -8.07 9.98
N SER A 146 3.35 -6.96 9.46
CA SER A 146 2.63 -6.11 8.51
C SER A 146 2.30 -6.84 7.20
N LEU A 147 3.20 -7.67 6.67
CA LEU A 147 2.95 -8.49 5.48
C LEU A 147 1.84 -9.53 5.71
N ARG A 148 1.79 -10.10 6.91
CA ARG A 148 0.75 -11.06 7.31
C ARG A 148 -0.60 -10.37 7.47
N ASP A 149 -0.65 -9.30 8.26
CA ASP A 149 -1.92 -8.76 8.77
C ASP A 149 -2.47 -7.62 7.91
N LEU A 150 -1.59 -6.79 7.30
CA LEU A 150 -2.00 -5.61 6.52
C LEU A 150 -1.85 -5.78 5.01
N TYR A 151 -0.90 -6.59 4.53
CA TYR A 151 -0.74 -6.88 3.10
C TYR A 151 -1.36 -8.24 2.69
N GLU A 152 -1.70 -9.09 3.67
CA GLU A 152 -2.33 -10.39 3.51
C GLU A 152 -1.66 -11.26 2.44
N CYS A 153 -0.33 -11.19 2.35
CA CYS A 153 0.44 -11.94 1.36
C CYS A 153 1.41 -12.96 1.99
N SER A 154 1.35 -13.12 3.32
CA SER A 154 2.12 -14.15 4.02
C SER A 154 1.42 -15.50 3.90
N HIS A 155 2.19 -16.55 3.61
CA HIS A 155 1.69 -17.92 3.55
C HIS A 155 1.63 -18.51 4.98
N PRO A 156 0.63 -19.33 5.35
CA PRO A 156 0.57 -19.95 6.69
C PRO A 156 1.81 -20.77 7.13
N GLN A 157 2.70 -21.13 6.21
CA GLN A 157 3.96 -21.84 6.48
C GLN A 157 5.15 -20.89 6.76
N LEU A 158 4.97 -19.58 6.60
CA LEU A 158 5.93 -18.52 6.92
C LEU A 158 5.66 -17.97 8.33
N ARG A 159 5.45 -18.84 9.31
CA ARG A 159 5.33 -18.47 10.74
C ARG A 159 6.68 -18.55 11.42
#